data_AF-A0AAJ2CCD8-F1
#
_entry.id   AF-A0AAJ2CCD8-F1
#
_cell.length_a   1.000
_cell.length_b   1.000
_cell.length_c   1.000
_cell.angle_alpha   90.00
_cell.angle_beta   90.00
_cell.angle_gamma   90.00
#
_symmetry.space_group_name_H-M   'P 1'
#
loop_
_entity.id
_entity.type
_entity.pdbx_description
1 polymer ?
#
loop_
_entity_poly.entity_id
_entity_poly.type
_entity_poly.pdbx_seq_one_letter_code
_entity_poly.pdbx_strand_id
1 'polypeptide(L)'
;MLRTLIIAATLALSLPAISTAAEPAETSPTRKADLADRVAGTYKGAVISDARGSSRDNVTITVTRVGLNKVEITSDYPRIPTVTIPVEKAMDAILAASGPYVFLLDTVRAPDRLDLSIDDASWYGTRIANPAAK
;
A
#
# COMPACT_ATOMS: atom_id res chain seq x y z
N MET A 1 29.48 -22.97 79.39
CA MET A 1 29.57 -23.47 78.01
C MET A 1 28.40 -22.93 77.21
N LEU A 2 28.58 -21.88 76.40
CA LEU A 2 27.79 -21.69 75.18
C LEU A 2 28.53 -20.70 74.28
N ARG A 3 28.94 -21.22 73.13
CA ARG A 3 29.64 -20.51 72.06
C ARG A 3 28.59 -19.85 71.16
N THR A 4 29.09 -18.85 70.43
CA THR A 4 28.80 -18.56 69.01
C THR A 4 28.08 -17.24 68.74
N LEU A 5 28.94 -16.33 68.27
CA LEU A 5 28.80 -15.10 67.50
C LEU A 5 27.94 -15.25 66.22
N ILE A 6 27.58 -14.11 65.59
CA ILE A 6 27.56 -13.78 64.13
C ILE A 6 26.45 -12.73 63.92
N ILE A 7 26.78 -11.44 63.86
CA ILE A 7 27.23 -10.63 62.69
C ILE A 7 26.08 -10.24 61.75
N ALA A 8 25.94 -8.91 61.60
CA ALA A 8 25.02 -8.18 60.75
C ALA A 8 25.30 -8.34 59.25
N ALA A 9 24.25 -8.21 58.43
CA ALA A 9 24.38 -7.94 57.00
C ALA A 9 23.21 -7.06 56.51
N THR A 10 23.47 -5.78 56.34
CA THR A 10 22.62 -4.82 55.62
C THR A 10 22.77 -5.06 54.12
N LEU A 11 21.67 -5.43 53.46
CA LEU A 11 21.64 -5.72 52.02
C LEU A 11 21.25 -4.44 51.25
N ALA A 12 22.24 -3.83 50.58
CA ALA A 12 22.01 -2.76 49.61
C ALA A 12 21.53 -3.35 48.28
N LEU A 13 20.33 -3.01 47.83
CA LEU A 13 19.83 -3.36 46.51
C LEU A 13 20.38 -2.38 45.46
N SER A 14 21.32 -2.86 44.64
CA SER A 14 21.75 -2.23 43.39
C SER A 14 20.84 -2.66 42.25
N LEU A 15 20.11 -1.72 41.64
CA LEU A 15 19.33 -1.91 40.41
C LEU A 15 20.22 -1.66 39.18
N PRO A 16 20.19 -2.51 38.13
CA PRO A 16 20.85 -2.21 36.87
C PRO A 16 20.02 -1.25 36.04
N ALA A 17 20.63 -0.15 35.60
CA ALA A 17 20.08 0.74 34.59
C ALA A 17 20.09 0.04 33.22
N ILE A 18 18.93 -0.43 32.76
CA ILE A 18 18.75 -0.90 31.39
C ILE A 18 18.51 0.33 30.52
N SER A 19 19.58 0.90 29.97
CA SER A 19 19.49 1.83 28.83
C SER A 19 19.10 1.03 27.60
N THR A 20 17.81 1.02 27.25
CA THR A 20 17.44 0.73 25.86
C THR A 20 17.84 1.97 25.07
N ALA A 21 18.95 1.88 24.33
CA ALA A 21 19.24 2.83 23.28
C ALA A 21 18.15 2.64 22.21
N ALA A 22 17.23 3.60 22.10
CA ALA A 22 16.35 3.68 20.97
C ALA A 22 17.23 3.99 19.75
N GLU A 23 17.42 2.99 18.90
CA GLU A 23 18.07 3.16 17.60
C GLU A 23 17.29 4.24 16.83
N PRO A 24 17.92 5.35 16.43
CA PRO A 24 17.24 6.37 15.66
C PRO A 24 16.78 5.73 14.36
N ALA A 25 15.47 5.68 14.16
CA ALA A 25 14.87 5.22 12.91
C ALA A 25 15.54 5.95 11.76
N GLU A 26 16.33 5.21 10.97
CA GLU A 26 16.93 5.73 9.75
C GLU A 26 15.81 6.26 8.88
N THR A 27 15.70 7.59 8.84
CA THR A 27 14.80 8.27 7.92
C THR A 27 15.37 8.02 6.54
N SER A 28 14.87 6.96 5.90
CA SER A 28 15.19 6.64 4.51
C SER A 28 15.02 7.91 3.69
N PRO A 29 15.97 8.25 2.79
CA PRO A 29 15.90 9.49 2.04
C PRO A 29 14.57 9.56 1.30
N THR A 30 13.80 10.62 1.57
CA THR A 30 12.49 10.86 0.96
C THR A 30 12.64 10.93 -0.56
N ARG A 31 12.37 9.81 -1.24
CA ARG A 31 12.39 9.74 -2.70
C ARG A 31 11.35 10.72 -3.25
N LYS A 32 11.70 11.42 -4.35
CA LYS A 32 10.74 12.22 -5.11
C LYS A 32 9.55 11.36 -5.54
N ALA A 33 8.34 11.80 -5.20
CA ALA A 33 7.11 11.16 -5.63
C ALA A 33 6.98 11.14 -7.16
N ASP A 34 6.45 10.05 -7.70
CA ASP A 34 6.26 9.81 -9.13
C ASP A 34 4.77 9.53 -9.45
N LEU A 35 4.46 9.17 -10.69
CA LEU A 35 3.07 8.92 -11.11
C LEU A 35 2.48 7.67 -10.42
N ALA A 36 3.31 6.68 -10.11
CA ALA A 36 2.86 5.49 -9.42
C ALA A 36 2.44 5.81 -7.98
N ASP A 37 3.13 6.74 -7.30
CA ASP A 37 2.70 7.23 -5.99
C ASP A 37 1.35 7.95 -6.04
N ARG A 38 1.08 8.68 -7.12
CA ARG A 38 -0.20 9.41 -7.27
C ARG A 38 -1.39 8.45 -7.39
N VAL A 39 -1.21 7.32 -8.05
CA VAL A 39 -2.30 6.37 -8.29
C VAL A 39 -2.32 5.21 -7.30
N ALA A 40 -1.24 4.97 -6.55
CA ALA A 40 -1.19 3.95 -5.52
C ALA A 40 -2.31 4.15 -4.49
N GLY A 41 -2.95 3.07 -4.06
CA GLY A 41 -4.07 3.12 -3.14
C GLY A 41 -5.03 1.95 -3.30
N THR A 42 -6.06 1.95 -2.45
CA THR A 42 -7.15 0.97 -2.53
C THR A 42 -8.41 1.64 -3.06
N TYR A 43 -9.04 1.00 -4.03
CA TYR A 43 -10.25 1.46 -4.67
C TYR A 43 -11.34 0.39 -4.54
N LYS A 44 -12.58 0.84 -4.42
CA LYS A 44 -13.75 -0.04 -4.36
C LYS A 44 -14.76 0.38 -5.41
N GLY A 45 -15.35 -0.61 -6.07
CA GLY A 45 -16.22 -0.36 -7.20
C GLY A 45 -16.90 -1.62 -7.73
N ALA A 46 -17.15 -1.64 -9.03
CA ALA A 46 -17.90 -2.70 -9.69
C ALA A 46 -17.27 -3.10 -11.03
N VAL A 47 -17.31 -4.39 -11.31
CA VAL A 47 -17.11 -4.96 -12.64
C VAL A 47 -18.39 -4.76 -13.42
N ILE A 48 -18.36 -3.88 -14.41
CA ILE A 48 -19.51 -3.56 -15.25
C ILE A 48 -19.72 -4.57 -16.36
N SER A 49 -18.63 -5.16 -16.85
CA SER A 49 -18.64 -6.14 -17.93
C SER A 49 -17.48 -7.11 -17.77
N ASP A 50 -17.73 -8.39 -18.01
CA ASP A 50 -16.72 -9.46 -18.04
C ASP A 50 -17.11 -10.44 -19.15
N ALA A 51 -16.25 -10.59 -20.17
CA ALA A 51 -16.54 -11.44 -21.33
C ALA A 51 -16.73 -12.93 -20.99
N ARG A 52 -16.27 -13.38 -19.82
CA ARG A 52 -16.33 -14.79 -19.39
C ARG A 52 -17.10 -14.92 -18.06
N GLY A 53 -17.82 -13.87 -17.63
CA GLY A 53 -18.47 -13.82 -16.32
C GLY A 53 -19.69 -12.88 -16.27
N SER A 54 -20.22 -12.67 -15.07
CA SER A 54 -21.27 -11.69 -14.82
C SER A 54 -20.69 -10.44 -14.16
N SER A 55 -21.39 -9.31 -14.27
CA SER A 55 -21.09 -8.11 -13.50
C SER A 55 -21.06 -8.41 -11.99
N ARG A 56 -20.22 -7.68 -11.25
CA ARG A 56 -20.01 -7.86 -9.81
C ARG A 56 -19.81 -6.52 -9.13
N ASP A 57 -20.60 -6.26 -8.10
CA ASP A 57 -20.41 -5.09 -7.23
C ASP A 57 -19.43 -5.38 -6.09
N ASN A 58 -18.99 -4.31 -5.41
CA ASN A 58 -18.11 -4.36 -4.25
C ASN A 58 -16.76 -5.04 -4.49
N VAL A 59 -16.27 -4.98 -5.72
CA VAL A 59 -14.93 -5.47 -6.10
C VAL A 59 -13.88 -4.44 -5.69
N THR A 60 -12.84 -4.92 -5.02
CA THR A 60 -11.71 -4.13 -4.55
C THR A 60 -10.53 -4.27 -5.52
N ILE A 61 -9.91 -3.13 -5.82
CA ILE A 61 -8.65 -3.06 -6.54
C ILE A 61 -7.61 -2.40 -5.65
N THR A 62 -6.45 -3.04 -5.51
CA THR A 62 -5.29 -2.44 -4.85
C THR A 62 -4.22 -2.15 -5.90
N VAL A 63 -3.81 -0.88 -5.95
CA VAL A 63 -2.75 -0.38 -6.82
C VAL A 63 -1.52 -0.13 -5.97
N THR A 64 -0.45 -0.87 -6.22
CA THR A 64 0.81 -0.80 -5.48
C THR A 64 1.91 -0.28 -6.38
N ARG A 65 2.70 0.70 -5.93
CA ARG A 65 3.90 1.10 -6.65
C ARG A 65 4.96 0.00 -6.59
N VAL A 66 5.46 -0.43 -7.75
CA VAL A 66 6.53 -1.43 -7.86
C VAL A 66 7.77 -0.94 -8.61
N GLY A 67 7.76 0.30 -9.09
CA GLY A 67 8.90 0.91 -9.74
C GLY A 67 8.62 2.36 -10.16
N LEU A 68 9.59 2.99 -10.81
CA LEU A 68 9.42 4.33 -11.35
C LEU A 68 8.28 4.33 -12.37
N ASN A 69 7.21 5.07 -12.08
CA ASN A 69 6.00 5.11 -12.92
C ASN A 69 5.48 3.71 -13.30
N LYS A 70 5.56 2.76 -12.37
CA LYS A 70 5.12 1.39 -12.59
C LYS A 70 4.33 0.89 -11.40
N VAL A 71 3.14 0.34 -11.67
CA VAL A 71 2.22 -0.14 -10.64
C VAL A 71 1.89 -1.61 -10.85
N GLU A 72 1.66 -2.31 -9.76
CA GLU A 72 1.03 -3.62 -9.73
C GLU A 72 -0.43 -3.44 -9.33
N ILE A 73 -1.30 -4.12 -10.07
CA ILE A 73 -2.74 -4.16 -9.84
C ILE A 73 -3.08 -5.53 -9.29
N THR A 74 -3.78 -5.55 -8.17
CA THR A 74 -4.35 -6.78 -7.58
C THR A 74 -5.84 -6.57 -7.34
N SER A 75 -6.61 -7.67 -7.32
CA SER A 75 -8.05 -7.63 -7.11
C SER A 75 -8.51 -8.79 -6.23
N ASP A 76 -9.59 -8.57 -5.49
CA ASP A 76 -10.35 -9.64 -4.84
C ASP A 76 -11.31 -10.38 -5.81
N TYR A 77 -11.44 -9.90 -7.05
CA TYR A 77 -12.20 -10.57 -8.11
C TYR A 77 -11.28 -11.49 -8.93
N PRO A 78 -11.46 -12.83 -8.90
CA PRO A 78 -10.51 -13.80 -9.47
C PRO A 78 -10.26 -13.68 -10.98
N ARG A 79 -11.14 -12.97 -11.70
CA ARG A 79 -11.06 -12.79 -13.16
C ARG A 79 -10.21 -11.59 -13.57
N ILE A 80 -9.87 -10.72 -12.62
CA ILE A 80 -8.87 -9.66 -12.83
C ILE A 80 -7.55 -10.21 -12.26
N PRO A 81 -6.64 -10.70 -13.11
CA PRO A 81 -5.37 -11.23 -12.65
C PRO A 81 -4.48 -10.12 -12.08
N THR A 82 -3.47 -10.53 -11.30
CA THR A 82 -2.40 -9.60 -10.92
C THR A 82 -1.56 -9.23 -12.14
N VAL A 83 -1.43 -7.94 -12.41
CA VAL A 83 -0.67 -7.44 -13.56
C VAL A 83 0.18 -6.24 -13.17
N THR A 84 1.31 -6.08 -13.85
CA THR A 84 2.13 -4.88 -13.70
C THR A 84 1.98 -3.97 -14.92
N ILE A 85 1.67 -2.70 -14.67
CA ILE A 85 1.36 -1.71 -15.70
C ILE A 85 2.33 -0.52 -15.57
N PRO A 86 3.12 -0.20 -16.60
CA PRO A 86 3.79 1.09 -16.67
C PRO A 86 2.76 2.19 -16.93
N VAL A 87 2.87 3.31 -16.24
CA VAL A 87 1.93 4.45 -16.35
C VAL A 87 2.63 5.70 -16.86
N GLU A 88 1.88 6.55 -17.55
CA GLU A 88 2.34 7.84 -18.01
C GLU A 88 1.27 8.91 -17.80
N LYS A 89 1.68 10.18 -17.90
CA LYS A 89 0.77 11.31 -17.84
C LYS A 89 0.44 11.77 -19.25
N ALA A 90 -0.85 11.87 -19.56
CA ALA A 90 -1.35 12.47 -20.79
C ALA A 90 -2.36 13.55 -20.44
N MET A 91 -2.00 14.81 -20.68
CA MET A 91 -2.80 15.98 -20.28
C MET A 91 -3.15 15.94 -18.78
N ASP A 92 -4.43 15.82 -18.46
CA ASP A 92 -4.98 15.80 -17.10
C ASP A 92 -5.21 14.38 -16.58
N ALA A 93 -4.76 13.34 -17.29
CA ALA A 93 -4.96 11.95 -16.90
C ALA A 93 -3.64 11.20 -16.68
N ILE A 94 -3.69 10.18 -15.82
CA ILE A 94 -2.66 9.15 -15.73
C ILE A 94 -3.22 7.89 -16.37
N LEU A 95 -2.48 7.32 -17.32
CA LEU A 95 -2.93 6.18 -18.12
C LEU A 95 -1.86 5.10 -18.29
N ALA A 96 -2.27 3.92 -18.76
CA ALA A 96 -1.34 2.85 -19.12
C ALA A 96 -0.44 3.28 -20.29
N ALA A 97 0.87 3.26 -20.10
CA ALA A 97 1.85 3.63 -21.12
C ALA A 97 2.04 2.53 -22.19
N SER A 98 1.67 1.29 -21.88
CA SER A 98 1.74 0.17 -22.83
C SER A 98 0.92 -1.03 -22.35
N GLY A 99 0.76 -2.01 -23.23
CA GLY A 99 0.06 -3.26 -22.96
C GLY A 99 -1.43 -3.21 -23.34
N PRO A 100 -2.15 -4.33 -23.17
CA PRO A 100 -3.55 -4.45 -23.57
C PRO A 100 -4.52 -3.87 -22.51
N TYR A 101 -4.03 -3.02 -21.62
CA TYR A 101 -4.78 -2.58 -20.44
C TYR A 101 -5.40 -1.21 -20.66
N VAL A 102 -6.64 -1.04 -20.22
CA VAL A 102 -7.14 0.28 -19.88
C VAL A 102 -6.75 0.54 -18.43
N PHE A 103 -6.03 1.63 -18.20
CA PHE A 103 -5.82 2.22 -16.89
C PHE A 103 -6.07 3.71 -17.06
N LEU A 104 -7.03 4.27 -16.34
CA LEU A 104 -7.36 5.69 -16.45
C LEU A 104 -7.72 6.27 -15.10
N LEU A 105 -6.99 7.32 -14.73
CA LEU A 105 -7.32 8.20 -13.62
C LEU A 105 -7.28 9.65 -14.11
N ASP A 106 -8.44 10.28 -14.22
CA ASP A 106 -8.56 11.72 -14.52
C ASP A 106 -8.21 12.51 -13.26
N THR A 107 -7.09 13.22 -13.28
CA THR A 107 -6.55 13.91 -12.10
C THR A 107 -7.27 15.21 -11.76
N VAL A 108 -8.20 15.69 -12.61
CA VAL A 108 -8.88 16.97 -12.46
C VAL A 108 -10.37 16.78 -12.19
N ARG A 109 -11.07 16.04 -13.05
CA ARG A 109 -12.54 15.90 -12.98
C ARG A 109 -12.98 14.84 -11.98
N ALA A 110 -12.19 13.78 -11.83
CA ALA A 110 -12.50 12.66 -10.97
C ALA A 110 -11.22 12.07 -10.34
N PRO A 111 -10.49 12.86 -9.52
CA PRO A 111 -9.13 12.54 -9.06
C PRO A 111 -8.98 11.24 -8.26
N ASP A 112 -10.09 10.72 -7.75
CA ASP A 112 -10.15 9.48 -6.98
C ASP A 112 -10.85 8.33 -7.71
N ARG A 113 -11.32 8.55 -8.95
CA ARG A 113 -11.91 7.51 -9.77
C ARG A 113 -10.83 6.82 -10.60
N LEU A 114 -10.90 5.50 -10.62
CA LEU A 114 -10.08 4.65 -11.46
C LEU A 114 -10.99 3.83 -12.37
N ASP A 115 -10.71 3.84 -13.67
CA ASP A 115 -11.31 2.95 -14.65
C ASP A 115 -10.24 1.96 -15.14
N LEU A 116 -10.59 0.67 -15.17
CA LEU A 116 -9.70 -0.42 -15.56
C LEU A 116 -10.37 -1.34 -16.58
N SER A 117 -9.56 -1.88 -17.49
CA SER A 117 -9.91 -3.08 -18.25
C SER A 117 -8.69 -3.99 -18.33
N ILE A 118 -8.83 -5.21 -17.80
CA ILE A 118 -7.78 -6.22 -17.72
C ILE A 118 -8.41 -7.57 -18.04
N ASP A 119 -7.83 -8.30 -18.99
CA ASP A 119 -8.25 -9.67 -19.34
C ASP A 119 -9.77 -9.78 -19.65
N ASP A 120 -10.25 -8.82 -20.43
CA ASP A 120 -11.66 -8.63 -20.84
C ASP A 120 -12.67 -8.38 -19.71
N ALA A 121 -12.19 -8.03 -18.52
CA ALA A 121 -13.00 -7.54 -17.42
C ALA A 121 -12.83 -6.02 -17.25
N SER A 122 -13.94 -5.28 -17.42
CA SER A 122 -13.99 -3.83 -17.25
C SER A 122 -14.58 -3.48 -15.89
N TRP A 123 -13.86 -2.65 -15.15
CA TRP A 123 -14.16 -2.27 -13.77
C TRP A 123 -14.01 -0.75 -13.62
N TYR A 124 -14.82 -0.16 -12.75
CA TYR A 124 -14.59 1.21 -12.28
C TYR A 124 -14.83 1.28 -10.78
N GLY A 125 -14.17 2.23 -10.13
CA GLY A 125 -14.38 2.48 -8.71
C GLY A 125 -13.71 3.75 -8.21
N THR A 126 -13.88 3.99 -6.92
CA THR A 126 -13.37 5.19 -6.25
C THR A 126 -12.43 4.78 -5.13
N ARG A 127 -11.40 5.60 -4.88
CA ARG A 127 -10.45 5.42 -3.79
C ARG A 127 -11.18 5.43 -2.44
N ILE A 128 -10.91 4.43 -1.60
CA ILE A 128 -11.53 4.28 -0.27
C ILE A 128 -10.56 4.49 0.90
N ALA A 129 -9.25 4.45 0.64
CA ALA A 129 -8.23 4.85 1.59
C ALA A 129 -6.94 5.18 0.84
N ASN A 130 -6.26 6.25 1.26
CA ASN A 130 -4.84 6.41 0.98
C ASN A 130 -4.11 5.51 1.99
N PRO A 131 -3.16 4.64 1.60
CA PRO A 131 -2.18 4.17 2.55
C PRO A 131 -1.52 5.44 3.10
N ALA A 132 -1.80 5.75 4.36
CA ALA A 132 -1.20 6.90 5.02
C ALA A 132 0.31 6.85 4.76
N ALA A 133 0.86 7.93 4.22
CA ALA A 133 2.30 8.13 4.21
C ALA A 133 2.76 8.01 5.66
N LYS A 134 3.42 6.90 5.97
CA LYS A 134 3.99 6.65 7.28
C LYS A 134 5.37 7.28 7.35
#